data_AF-A0A4P8QY68-F1
#
_entry.id   AF-A0A4P8QY68-F1
#
_cell.length_a   1.000
_cell.length_b   1.000
_cell.length_c   1.000
_cell.angle_alpha   90.00
_cell.angle_beta   90.00
_cell.angle_gamma   90.00
#
_symmetry.space_group_name_H-M   'P 1'
#
loop_
_entity.id
_entity.type
_entity.pdbx_description
1 polymer ?
#
loop_
_entity_poly.entity_id
_entity_poly.type
_entity_poly.pdbx_seq_one_letter_code
_entity_poly.pdbx_strand_id
1 'polypeptide(L)'
;MADLANGLVTGDGTKVLNVEEYDKFTLCIPKRYKTIFELNTICGMRYIEVQRLYDNPKWYSESRNQIILPPEAQRKVKQKLVKRTIDKLPSTFSYIFKDFINGNRPPDRTSWNRDLARWSMKAGIEPKVTPKTSRKTIESWMLKSGIPEIEIYSRQGHDPVTSLRHYQSLSFTDYEMRDINKRLTEWGILK
;
A
#
# COMPACT_ATOMS: atom_id res chain seq x y z
N MET A 1 -9.02 15.29 18.56
CA MET A 1 -9.76 14.09 18.11
C MET A 1 -9.47 13.91 16.62
N ALA A 2 -9.30 12.68 16.13
CA ALA A 2 -9.17 12.47 14.69
C ALA A 2 -10.46 12.90 14.01
N ASP A 3 -10.37 13.75 13.00
CA ASP A 3 -11.52 14.13 12.20
C ASP A 3 -12.04 12.89 11.47
N LEU A 4 -13.22 12.42 11.85
CA LEU A 4 -13.90 11.25 11.29
C LEU A 4 -14.82 11.64 10.13
N ALA A 5 -14.82 12.90 9.68
CA ALA A 5 -15.86 13.48 8.82
C ALA A 5 -16.11 12.73 7.50
N ASN A 6 -15.10 12.07 6.91
CA ASN A 6 -15.27 11.31 5.66
C ASN A 6 -15.40 9.79 5.85
N GLY A 7 -15.33 9.27 7.09
CA GLY A 7 -15.44 7.82 7.36
C GLY A 7 -14.29 6.95 6.82
N LEU A 8 -13.29 7.52 6.14
CA LEU A 8 -12.16 6.79 5.55
C LEU A 8 -10.95 6.74 6.49
N VAL A 9 -11.20 6.47 7.78
CA VAL A 9 -10.18 6.37 8.82
C VAL A 9 -10.35 5.03 9.53
N THR A 10 -9.28 4.24 9.55
CA THR A 10 -9.30 2.95 10.26
C THR A 10 -9.31 3.16 11.77
N GLY A 11 -9.72 2.13 12.55
CA GLY A 11 -9.80 2.23 14.01
C GLY A 11 -8.51 2.60 14.76
N ASP A 12 -7.33 2.55 14.11
CA ASP A 12 -6.07 3.04 14.68
C ASP A 12 -5.71 4.48 14.27
N GLY A 13 -6.66 5.22 13.68
CA GLY A 13 -6.51 6.60 13.24
C GLY A 13 -5.79 6.76 11.90
N THR A 14 -5.48 5.68 11.18
CA THR A 14 -4.82 5.80 9.87
C THR A 14 -5.83 6.13 8.78
N LYS A 15 -5.57 7.23 8.05
CA LYS A 15 -6.28 7.61 6.82
C LYS A 15 -6.13 6.54 5.73
N VAL A 16 -7.25 6.19 5.12
CA VAL A 16 -7.38 5.42 3.88
C VAL A 16 -7.73 6.40 2.76
N LEU A 17 -7.05 6.29 1.63
CA LEU A 17 -7.27 7.16 0.49
C LEU A 17 -8.36 6.56 -0.41
N ASN A 18 -9.28 7.37 -0.92
CA ASN A 18 -9.98 7.04 -2.15
C ASN A 18 -9.06 7.28 -3.37
N VAL A 19 -9.53 7.00 -4.60
CA VAL A 19 -8.69 7.14 -5.80
C VAL A 19 -8.34 8.60 -6.08
N GLU A 20 -9.28 9.53 -5.90
CA GLU A 20 -9.05 10.96 -6.11
C GLU A 20 -8.00 11.51 -5.12
N GLU A 21 -8.11 11.16 -3.84
CA GLU A 21 -7.15 11.51 -2.80
C GLU A 21 -5.77 10.90 -3.07
N TYR A 22 -5.72 9.64 -3.51
CA TYR A 22 -4.48 9.00 -3.92
C TYR A 22 -3.81 9.79 -5.06
N ASP A 23 -4.56 10.11 -6.11
CA ASP A 23 -4.04 10.84 -7.26
C ASP A 23 -3.57 12.24 -6.87
N LYS A 24 -4.40 13.02 -6.15
CA LYS A 24 -4.03 14.34 -5.59
C LYS A 24 -2.78 14.27 -4.71
N PHE A 25 -2.69 13.27 -3.84
CA PHE A 25 -1.53 13.09 -2.98
C PHE A 25 -0.28 12.82 -3.81
N THR A 26 -0.35 11.92 -4.80
CA THR A 26 0.82 11.57 -5.62
C THR A 26 1.35 12.74 -6.46
N LEU A 27 0.50 13.70 -6.83
CA LEU A 27 0.92 14.95 -7.49
C LEU A 27 1.74 15.86 -6.56
N CYS A 28 1.55 15.76 -5.24
CA CYS A 28 2.31 16.52 -4.26
C CYS A 28 3.67 15.90 -3.93
N ILE A 29 3.90 14.65 -4.33
CA ILE A 29 5.16 13.91 -4.07
C ILE A 29 6.20 14.32 -5.12
N PRO A 30 7.42 14.75 -4.71
CA PRO A 30 8.51 14.96 -5.64
C PRO A 30 8.79 13.72 -6.47
N LYS A 31 9.07 13.89 -7.77
CA LYS A 31 9.30 12.78 -8.73
C LYS A 31 10.21 11.69 -8.18
N ARG A 32 11.29 12.08 -7.49
CA ARG A 32 12.29 11.18 -6.89
C ARG A 32 11.79 10.24 -5.78
N TYR A 33 10.58 10.46 -5.26
CA TYR A 33 9.95 9.64 -4.21
C TYR A 33 8.62 9.02 -4.65
N LYS A 34 8.07 9.45 -5.80
CA LYS A 34 6.75 9.02 -6.28
C LYS A 34 6.69 7.51 -6.49
N THR A 35 7.71 6.94 -7.14
CA THR A 35 7.81 5.49 -7.40
C THR A 35 7.83 4.67 -6.10
N ILE A 36 8.45 5.16 -5.02
CA ILE A 36 8.46 4.47 -3.72
C ILE A 36 7.05 4.39 -3.14
N PHE A 37 6.30 5.50 -3.19
CA PHE A 37 4.93 5.53 -2.67
C PHE A 37 3.97 4.68 -3.51
N GLU A 38 4.08 4.77 -4.84
CA GLU A 38 3.29 4.00 -5.79
C GLU A 38 3.53 2.49 -5.63
N LEU A 39 4.79 2.05 -5.65
CA LEU A 39 5.15 0.65 -5.43
C LEU A 39 4.65 0.15 -4.08
N ASN A 40 4.85 0.93 -3.01
CA ASN A 40 4.37 0.54 -1.69
C ASN A 40 2.84 0.38 -1.64
N THR A 41 2.11 1.21 -2.38
CA THR A 41 0.65 1.14 -2.44
C THR A 41 0.19 -0.07 -3.24
N ILE A 42 0.75 -0.31 -4.43
CA ILE A 42 0.44 -1.49 -5.25
C ILE A 42 0.73 -2.78 -4.49
N CYS A 43 1.91 -2.89 -3.86
CA CYS A 43 2.33 -4.10 -3.16
C CYS A 43 1.68 -4.25 -1.78
N GLY A 44 1.30 -3.16 -1.13
CA GLY A 44 0.79 -3.12 0.24
C GLY A 44 1.82 -3.53 1.30
N MET A 45 3.12 -3.47 1.02
CA MET A 45 4.14 -3.85 1.98
C MET A 45 4.13 -2.95 3.22
N ARG A 46 4.68 -3.44 4.34
CA ARG A 46 5.09 -2.53 5.41
C ARG A 46 6.23 -1.68 4.88
N TYR A 47 6.29 -0.41 5.26
CA TYR A 47 7.33 0.48 4.76
C TYR A 47 8.76 -0.06 4.97
N ILE A 48 9.03 -0.72 6.11
CA ILE A 48 10.33 -1.37 6.35
C ILE A 48 10.62 -2.53 5.39
N GLU A 49 9.61 -3.24 4.92
CA GLU A 49 9.75 -4.31 3.92
C GLU A 49 10.09 -3.71 2.55
N VAL A 50 9.56 -2.52 2.20
CA VAL A 50 9.96 -1.76 1.00
C VAL A 50 11.45 -1.37 1.06
N GLN A 51 11.91 -0.87 2.20
CA GLN A 51 13.33 -0.53 2.38
C GLN A 51 14.23 -1.76 2.18
N ARG A 52 13.82 -2.91 2.73
CA ARG A 52 14.56 -4.18 2.57
C ARG A 52 14.50 -4.71 1.15
N LEU A 53 13.39 -4.54 0.44
CA LEU A 53 13.24 -4.92 -0.96
C LEU A 53 14.20 -4.11 -1.85
N TYR A 54 14.36 -2.81 -1.58
CA TYR A 54 15.36 -1.99 -2.27
C TYR A 54 16.77 -2.56 -2.10
N ASP A 55 17.11 -2.98 -0.89
CA ASP A 55 18.41 -3.59 -0.58
C ASP A 55 18.55 -5.02 -1.12
N ASN A 56 17.45 -5.66 -1.56
CA ASN A 56 17.40 -7.06 -2.00
C ASN A 56 16.54 -7.21 -3.27
N PRO A 57 16.93 -6.62 -4.41
CA PRO A 57 16.11 -6.59 -5.61
C PRO A 57 15.81 -7.99 -6.18
N LYS A 58 16.67 -8.98 -5.87
CA LYS A 58 16.49 -10.40 -6.21
C LYS A 58 15.21 -11.05 -5.68
N TRP A 59 14.53 -10.41 -4.73
CA TRP A 59 13.22 -10.88 -4.24
C TRP A 59 12.10 -10.66 -5.24
N TYR A 60 12.27 -9.78 -6.23
CA TYR A 60 11.37 -9.66 -7.36
C TYR A 60 11.71 -10.71 -8.43
N SER A 61 10.73 -11.54 -8.77
CA SER A 61 10.78 -12.46 -9.90
C SER A 61 10.05 -11.81 -11.07
N GLU A 62 10.81 -11.26 -12.04
CA GLU A 62 10.25 -10.64 -13.24
C GLU A 62 9.48 -11.65 -14.09
N SER A 63 9.99 -12.88 -14.23
CA SER A 63 9.35 -13.95 -15.01
C SER A 63 7.99 -14.40 -14.47
N ARG A 64 7.78 -14.31 -13.15
CA ARG A 64 6.49 -14.61 -12.51
C ARG A 64 5.68 -13.37 -12.18
N ASN A 65 6.25 -12.18 -12.38
CA ASN A 65 5.75 -10.91 -11.92
C ASN A 65 5.27 -10.93 -10.46
N GLN A 66 6.17 -11.37 -9.57
CA GLN A 66 5.89 -11.60 -8.14
C GLN A 66 7.03 -11.10 -7.26
N ILE A 67 6.72 -10.61 -6.07
CA ILE A 67 7.72 -10.35 -5.03
C ILE A 67 7.62 -11.46 -3.98
N ILE A 68 8.73 -12.16 -3.76
CA ILE A 68 8.83 -13.23 -2.77
C ILE A 68 9.61 -12.68 -1.57
N LEU A 69 8.91 -12.46 -0.46
CA LEU A 69 9.50 -11.94 0.77
C LEU A 69 9.86 -13.09 1.71
N PRO A 70 11.16 -13.41 1.86
CA PRO A 70 11.63 -14.46 2.74
C PRO A 70 11.55 -14.03 4.23
N PRO A 71 11.83 -14.94 5.18
CA PRO A 71 11.72 -14.64 6.62
C PRO A 71 12.52 -13.40 7.05
N GLU A 72 13.72 -13.19 6.50
CA GLU A 72 14.58 -12.05 6.77
C GLU A 72 14.00 -10.71 6.32
N ALA A 73 13.03 -10.73 5.39
CA ALA A 73 12.29 -9.56 4.97
C ALA A 73 11.18 -9.19 5.95
N GLN A 74 10.56 -10.17 6.61
CA GLN A 74 9.37 -9.97 7.44
C GLN A 74 9.75 -9.55 8.87
N ARG A 75 10.76 -10.17 9.49
CA ARG A 75 11.30 -9.94 10.87
C ARG A 75 10.29 -9.57 11.97
N LYS A 76 9.00 -9.86 11.80
CA LYS A 76 7.98 -9.55 12.78
C LYS A 76 7.93 -10.71 13.75
N VAL A 77 8.24 -10.46 15.03
CA VAL A 77 8.40 -11.47 16.10
C VAL A 77 7.28 -12.51 16.14
N LYS A 78 6.03 -12.10 15.86
CA LYS A 78 4.84 -12.99 15.87
C LYS A 78 4.54 -13.67 14.53
N GLN A 79 5.15 -13.27 13.43
CA GLN A 79 4.82 -13.76 12.09
C GLN A 79 5.72 -14.96 11.75
N LYS A 80 5.14 -16.17 11.78
CA LYS A 80 5.83 -17.46 11.59
C LYS A 80 5.77 -18.02 10.15
N LEU A 81 5.27 -17.23 9.19
CA LEU A 81 5.15 -17.69 7.80
C LEU A 81 6.53 -17.92 7.18
N VAL A 82 6.72 -19.08 6.55
CA VAL A 82 7.97 -19.48 5.87
C VAL A 82 8.33 -18.51 4.74
N LYS A 83 7.34 -17.97 4.03
CA LYS A 83 7.50 -16.93 3.01
C LYS A 83 6.17 -16.20 2.80
N ARG A 84 6.24 -14.98 2.30
CA ARG A 84 5.07 -14.20 1.85
C ARG A 84 5.27 -13.83 0.39
N THR A 85 4.32 -14.20 -0.46
CA THR A 85 4.35 -13.83 -1.88
C THR A 85 3.37 -12.69 -2.11
N ILE A 86 3.82 -11.65 -2.79
CA ILE A 86 2.99 -10.59 -3.34
C ILE A 86 2.84 -10.87 -4.82
N ASP A 87 1.66 -11.31 -5.21
CA ASP A 87 1.29 -11.65 -6.58
C ASP A 87 0.34 -10.61 -7.17
N LYS A 88 -0.30 -10.92 -8.31
CA LYS A 88 -1.24 -10.03 -9.03
C LYS A 88 -0.69 -8.59 -9.11
N LEU A 89 0.56 -8.47 -9.54
CA LEU A 89 1.19 -7.18 -9.80
C LEU A 89 0.80 -6.72 -11.21
N PRO A 90 0.76 -5.39 -11.48
CA PRO A 90 0.51 -4.87 -12.82
C PRO A 90 1.42 -5.51 -13.86
N SER A 91 0.93 -5.72 -15.08
CA SER A 91 1.76 -6.26 -16.17
C SER A 91 2.98 -5.38 -16.47
N THR A 92 2.87 -4.08 -16.20
CA THR A 92 3.93 -3.08 -16.32
C THR A 92 4.81 -2.95 -15.07
N PHE A 93 4.61 -3.79 -14.04
CA PHE A 93 5.30 -3.66 -12.76
C PHE A 93 6.82 -3.78 -12.89
N SER A 94 7.33 -4.52 -13.87
CA SER A 94 8.78 -4.60 -14.12
C SER A 94 9.40 -3.24 -14.41
N TYR A 95 8.69 -2.32 -15.08
CA TYR A 95 9.14 -0.94 -15.31
C TYR A 95 9.12 -0.12 -14.02
N ILE A 96 8.02 -0.21 -13.25
CA ILE A 96 7.92 0.45 -11.93
C ILE A 96 9.05 -0.03 -11.00
N PHE A 97 9.34 -1.33 -11.02
CA PHE A 97 10.39 -1.91 -10.20
C PHE A 97 11.78 -1.48 -10.66
N LYS A 98 12.04 -1.39 -11.97
CA LYS A 98 13.29 -0.84 -12.52
C LYS A 98 13.50 0.61 -12.10
N ASP A 99 12.46 1.44 -12.19
CA ASP A 99 12.52 2.83 -11.73
C ASP A 99 12.74 2.92 -10.21
N PHE A 100 12.18 1.99 -9.44
CA PHE A 100 12.37 1.92 -7.99
C PHE A 100 13.81 1.61 -7.61
N ILE A 101 14.43 0.59 -8.20
CA ILE A 101 15.81 0.18 -7.86
C ILE A 101 16.86 1.16 -8.39
N ASN A 102 16.59 1.83 -9.51
CA ASN A 102 17.47 2.86 -10.08
C ASN A 102 17.22 4.25 -9.49
N GLY A 103 16.17 4.39 -8.68
CA GLY A 103 15.80 5.63 -8.02
C GLY A 103 16.56 5.87 -6.71
N ASN A 104 16.03 6.77 -5.89
CA ASN A 104 16.59 6.99 -4.57
C ASN A 104 16.27 5.82 -3.64
N ARG A 105 17.23 5.47 -2.78
CA ARG A 105 16.97 4.61 -1.64
C ARG A 105 15.79 5.13 -0.82
N PRO A 106 14.81 4.29 -0.48
CA PRO A 106 13.71 4.65 0.40
C PRO A 106 14.22 5.28 1.71
N PRO A 107 13.77 6.51 2.07
CA PRO A 107 14.22 7.20 3.28
C PRO A 107 13.96 6.38 4.55
N ASP A 108 14.63 6.72 5.64
CA ASP A 108 14.26 6.17 6.95
C ASP A 108 12.81 6.52 7.32
N ARG A 109 12.20 5.70 8.18
CA ARG A 109 10.78 5.83 8.54
C ARG A 109 10.41 7.21 9.10
N THR A 110 11.30 7.84 9.85
CA THR A 110 11.04 9.15 10.48
C THR A 110 11.05 10.25 9.42
N SER A 111 12.07 10.29 8.57
CA SER A 111 12.12 11.22 7.44
C SER A 111 10.95 11.02 6.48
N TRP A 112 10.62 9.76 6.16
CA TRP A 112 9.47 9.43 5.32
C TRP A 112 8.16 9.94 5.92
N ASN A 113 7.92 9.70 7.20
CA ASN A 113 6.70 10.16 7.88
C ASN A 113 6.58 11.69 7.92
N ARG A 114 7.71 12.41 8.09
CA ARG A 114 7.73 13.88 8.02
C ARG A 114 7.40 14.37 6.61
N ASP A 115 7.93 13.73 5.58
CA ASP A 115 7.69 14.13 4.20
C ASP A 115 6.25 13.82 3.76
N LEU A 116 5.70 12.66 4.13
CA LEU A 116 4.29 12.33 3.92
C LEU A 116 3.37 13.38 4.58
N ALA A 117 3.66 13.80 5.81
CA ALA A 117 2.90 14.84 6.50
C ALA A 117 2.90 16.17 5.72
N ARG A 118 4.06 16.55 5.18
CA ARG A 118 4.21 17.76 4.36
C ARG A 118 3.40 17.68 3.08
N TRP A 119 3.38 16.52 2.41
CA TRP A 119 2.62 16.33 1.18
C TRP A 119 1.11 16.23 1.44
N SER A 120 0.69 15.73 2.61
CA SER A 120 -0.72 15.72 3.00
C SER A 120 -1.27 17.12 3.16
N MET A 121 -0.51 18.01 3.81
CA MET A 121 -0.87 19.42 3.93
C MET A 121 -1.01 20.08 2.55
N LYS A 122 -0.10 19.79 1.62
CA LYS A 122 -0.18 20.31 0.23
C LYS A 122 -1.39 19.77 -0.53
N ALA A 123 -1.76 18.50 -0.29
CA ALA A 123 -2.88 17.84 -0.94
C ALA A 123 -4.23 18.16 -0.28
N GLY A 124 -4.25 18.85 0.87
CA GLY A 124 -5.46 19.09 1.66
C GLY A 124 -6.07 17.81 2.25
N ILE A 125 -5.24 16.81 2.58
CA ILE A 125 -5.69 15.51 3.10
C ILE A 125 -5.53 15.44 4.61
N GLU A 126 -6.64 15.27 5.31
CA GLU A 126 -6.69 14.98 6.74
C GLU A 126 -7.52 13.72 7.05
N PRO A 127 -7.15 12.90 8.06
CA PRO A 127 -5.85 12.92 8.75
C PRO A 127 -4.67 12.70 7.80
N LYS A 128 -3.50 13.24 8.13
CA LYS A 128 -2.30 13.09 7.29
C LYS A 128 -1.99 11.63 6.91
N VAL A 129 -1.42 11.46 5.72
CA VAL A 129 -0.86 10.20 5.23
C VAL A 129 0.33 9.79 6.10
N THR A 130 0.38 8.51 6.45
CA THR A 130 1.47 7.92 7.26
C THR A 130 2.09 6.73 6.53
N PRO A 131 3.22 6.18 7.00
CA PRO A 131 3.82 4.97 6.41
C PRO A 131 2.88 3.73 6.40
N LYS A 132 1.78 3.76 7.16
CA LYS A 132 0.75 2.71 7.15
C LYS A 132 -0.33 2.92 6.08
N THR A 133 -0.51 4.15 5.59
CA THR A 133 -1.63 4.54 4.72
C THR A 133 -1.62 3.77 3.40
N SER A 134 -0.49 3.67 2.69
CA SER A 134 -0.40 2.93 1.42
C SER A 134 -0.92 1.51 1.55
N ARG A 135 -0.48 0.81 2.60
CA ARG A 135 -0.87 -0.56 2.90
C ARG A 135 -2.35 -0.68 3.25
N LYS A 136 -2.85 0.14 4.18
CA LYS A 136 -4.26 0.11 4.57
C LYS A 136 -5.19 0.50 3.43
N THR A 137 -4.73 1.38 2.53
CA THR A 137 -5.48 1.80 1.35
C THR A 137 -5.70 0.62 0.41
N ILE A 138 -4.64 -0.05 -0.04
CA ILE A 138 -4.80 -1.20 -0.95
C ILE A 138 -5.53 -2.36 -0.27
N GLU A 139 -5.29 -2.62 1.02
CA GLU A 139 -6.04 -3.63 1.80
C GLU A 139 -7.55 -3.32 1.79
N SER A 140 -7.93 -2.06 2.02
CA SER A 140 -9.33 -1.63 2.03
C SER A 140 -9.97 -1.71 0.65
N TRP A 141 -9.25 -1.28 -0.39
CA TRP A 141 -9.72 -1.34 -1.77
C TRP A 141 -9.99 -2.78 -2.19
N MET A 142 -9.02 -3.68 -2.01
CA MET A 142 -9.18 -5.09 -2.37
C MET A 142 -10.36 -5.73 -1.63
N LEU A 143 -10.50 -5.47 -0.33
CA LEU A 143 -11.58 -6.01 0.48
C LEU A 143 -12.95 -5.52 0.00
N LYS A 144 -13.10 -4.21 -0.20
CA LYS A 144 -14.38 -3.60 -0.60
C LYS A 144 -14.76 -3.93 -2.04
N SER A 145 -13.78 -4.18 -2.90
CA SER A 145 -13.98 -4.69 -4.27
C SER A 145 -14.31 -6.18 -4.33
N GLY A 146 -14.41 -6.87 -3.20
CA GLY A 146 -14.83 -8.27 -3.14
C GLY A 146 -13.73 -9.29 -3.45
N ILE A 147 -12.45 -8.90 -3.40
CA ILE A 147 -11.35 -9.86 -3.53
C ILE A 147 -11.37 -10.78 -2.31
N PRO A 148 -11.25 -12.11 -2.49
CA PRO A 148 -11.33 -13.05 -1.38
C PRO A 148 -10.34 -12.72 -0.26
N GLU A 149 -10.84 -12.64 0.98
CA GLU A 149 -10.05 -12.26 2.15
C GLU A 149 -8.77 -13.09 2.33
N ILE A 150 -8.84 -14.40 2.04
CA ILE A 150 -7.70 -15.30 2.13
C ILE A 150 -6.53 -14.86 1.22
N GLU A 151 -6.83 -14.35 0.03
CA GLU A 151 -5.82 -13.85 -0.90
C GLU A 151 -5.20 -12.56 -0.36
N ILE A 152 -6.03 -11.66 0.17
CA ILE A 152 -5.58 -10.43 0.81
C ILE A 152 -4.66 -10.76 1.99
N TYR A 153 -5.09 -11.63 2.90
CA TYR A 153 -4.32 -12.00 4.09
C TYR A 153 -3.02 -12.70 3.74
N SER A 154 -3.01 -13.54 2.70
CA SER A 154 -1.80 -14.17 2.18
C SER A 154 -0.81 -13.13 1.62
N ARG A 155 -1.28 -12.24 0.73
CA ARG A 155 -0.48 -11.15 0.14
C ARG A 155 0.10 -10.23 1.21
N GLN A 156 -0.66 -10.00 2.26
CA GLN A 156 -0.38 -9.00 3.29
C GLN A 156 0.37 -9.60 4.49
N GLY A 157 0.22 -10.89 4.77
CA GLY A 157 0.77 -11.52 5.97
C GLY A 157 0.06 -11.02 7.24
N HIS A 158 -1.28 -11.00 7.19
CA HIS A 158 -2.16 -10.70 8.32
C HIS A 158 -2.84 -11.96 8.85
N ASP A 159 -3.26 -11.89 10.10
CA ASP A 159 -4.20 -12.83 10.71
C ASP A 159 -5.63 -12.29 10.45
N PRO A 160 -6.59 -13.11 9.96
CA PRO A 160 -7.97 -12.73 9.68
C PRO A 160 -8.65 -11.86 10.75
N VAL A 161 -8.40 -12.15 12.04
CA VAL A 161 -9.06 -11.46 13.16
C VAL A 161 -8.65 -9.98 13.25
N THR A 162 -7.43 -9.65 12.86
CA THR A 162 -6.91 -8.27 12.93
C THR A 162 -7.48 -7.40 11.81
N SER A 163 -7.69 -7.98 10.63
CA SER A 163 -8.18 -7.26 9.46
C SER A 163 -9.64 -6.83 9.60
N LEU A 164 -10.51 -7.70 10.13
CA LEU A 164 -11.94 -7.43 10.27
C LEU A 164 -12.22 -6.14 11.06
N ARG A 165 -11.49 -5.93 12.17
CA ARG A 165 -11.64 -4.74 13.03
C ARG A 165 -11.17 -3.43 12.40
N HIS A 166 -10.34 -3.49 11.36
CA HIS A 166 -9.78 -2.29 10.73
C HIS A 166 -10.63 -1.74 9.59
N TYR A 167 -11.46 -2.57 8.96
CA TYR A 167 -12.09 -2.24 7.67
C TYR A 167 -13.62 -2.24 7.68
N GLN A 168 -14.25 -2.76 8.75
CA GLN A 168 -15.71 -2.77 8.88
C GLN A 168 -16.35 -1.38 8.83
N SER A 169 -15.69 -0.35 9.38
CA SER A 169 -16.23 1.00 9.46
C SER A 169 -15.96 1.87 8.22
N LEU A 170 -15.17 1.39 7.26
CA LEU A 170 -14.88 2.17 6.05
C LEU A 170 -16.07 2.08 5.08
N SER A 171 -16.65 3.22 4.76
CA SER A 171 -17.74 3.32 3.80
C SER A 171 -17.28 4.16 2.63
N PHE A 172 -17.08 3.52 1.47
CA PHE A 172 -16.86 4.22 0.21
C PHE A 172 -18.23 4.45 -0.45
N THR A 173 -18.40 5.60 -1.09
CA THR A 173 -19.55 5.87 -1.97
C THR A 173 -19.50 4.98 -3.22
N ASP A 174 -20.64 4.85 -3.91
CA ASP A 174 -20.71 4.08 -5.16
C ASP A 174 -19.75 4.63 -6.24
N TYR A 175 -19.56 5.95 -6.27
CA TYR A 175 -18.60 6.60 -7.19
C TYR A 175 -17.16 6.22 -6.86
N GLU A 176 -16.77 6.29 -5.59
CA GLU A 176 -15.44 5.87 -5.15
C GLU A 176 -15.22 4.37 -5.41
N MET A 177 -16.23 3.53 -5.16
CA MET A 177 -16.16 2.10 -5.44
C MET A 177 -15.94 1.79 -6.92
N ARG A 178 -16.63 2.52 -7.82
CA ARG A 178 -16.41 2.41 -9.26
C ARG A 178 -14.96 2.75 -9.64
N ASP A 179 -14.43 3.84 -9.11
CA ASP A 179 -13.08 4.29 -9.43
C ASP A 179 -12.02 3.37 -8.83
N ILE A 180 -12.25 2.84 -7.63
CA ILE A 180 -11.42 1.80 -6.99
C ILE A 180 -11.37 0.55 -7.86
N ASN A 181 -12.53 0.03 -8.27
CA ASN A 181 -12.60 -1.17 -9.12
C ASN A 181 -11.83 -0.94 -10.42
N LYS A 182 -12.04 0.21 -11.06
CA LYS A 182 -11.28 0.60 -12.27
C LYS A 182 -9.78 0.60 -12.02
N ARG A 183 -9.31 1.25 -10.97
CA ARG A 183 -7.87 1.33 -10.63
C ARG A 183 -7.27 -0.05 -10.33
N LEU A 184 -7.99 -0.90 -9.59
CA LEU A 184 -7.54 -2.27 -9.31
C LEU A 184 -7.49 -3.14 -10.58
N THR A 185 -8.42 -2.96 -11.51
CA THR A 185 -8.40 -3.63 -12.82
C THR A 185 -7.25 -3.14 -13.68
N GLU A 186 -6.98 -1.83 -13.73
CA GLU A 186 -5.81 -1.25 -14.41
C GLU A 186 -4.49 -1.79 -13.84
N TRP A 187 -4.45 -2.02 -12.53
CA TRP A 187 -3.31 -2.67 -11.85
C TRP A 187 -3.29 -4.19 -11.97
N GLY A 188 -4.28 -4.81 -12.62
CA GLY A 188 -4.39 -6.28 -12.77
C GLY A 188 -4.62 -7.02 -11.45
N ILE A 189 -5.03 -6.31 -10.40
CA ILE A 189 -5.32 -6.88 -9.07
C ILE A 189 -6.74 -7.44 -9.04
N LEU A 190 -7.69 -6.70 -9.63
CA LEU A 190 -9.09 -7.13 -9.83
C LEU A 190 -9.26 -7.62 -11.27
N LYS A 191 -9.94 -8.75 -11.45
CA LYS A 191 -10.23 -9.35 -12.76
C LYS A 191 -11.71 -9.23 -13.09
#